data_AF-A0A0P9V157-F1
#
_entry.id   AF-A0A0P9V157-F1
#
_cell.length_a   1.000
_cell.length_b   1.000
_cell.length_c   1.000
_cell.angle_alpha   90.00
_cell.angle_beta   90.00
_cell.angle_gamma   90.00
#
_symmetry.space_group_name_H-M   'P 1'
#
loop_
_entity.id
_entity.type
_entity.pdbx_description
1 polymer ?
#
loop_
_entity_poly.entity_id
_entity_poly.type
_entity_poly.pdbx_seq_one_letter_code
_entity_poly.pdbx_strand_id
1 'polypeptide(L)'
;MQTYTPYPKNPSTVGTILLTSYGSFAHENEIPKSCAADALRIAKELADSFDGEAHHLGALMLMISDFPAEPLLKASAAKKGSLLGVTSLGYLLSYGSTGGKAKRIIEAGCGVFLVRMSGDIENPKAKIEVFSSWSEYQKFLEPILKIGDFYPVKTSSFSE
;
A
#
# COMPACT_ATOMS: atom_id res chain seq x y z
N MET A 1 1.60 -23.52 2.02
CA MET A 1 0.56 -22.53 2.36
C MET A 1 0.58 -21.49 1.26
N GLN A 2 -0.38 -21.52 0.32
CA GLN A 2 -0.41 -20.57 -0.79
C GLN A 2 -0.76 -19.18 -0.27
N THR A 3 0.10 -18.21 -0.56
CA THR A 3 0.01 -16.82 -0.13
C THR A 3 -0.93 -16.05 -1.05
N TYR A 4 -2.14 -15.74 -0.56
CA TYR A 4 -3.03 -14.79 -1.24
C TYR A 4 -2.30 -13.46 -1.42
N THR A 5 -2.07 -13.06 -2.67
CA THR A 5 -1.38 -11.82 -3.00
C THR A 5 -2.41 -10.75 -3.35
N PRO A 6 -2.59 -9.69 -2.54
CA PRO A 6 -3.59 -8.66 -2.79
C PRO A 6 -3.17 -7.75 -3.96
N TYR A 7 -4.15 -7.27 -4.71
CA TYR A 7 -3.98 -6.40 -5.88
C TYR A 7 -5.13 -5.39 -5.95
N PRO A 8 -4.87 -4.09 -6.25
CA PRO A 8 -5.94 -3.14 -6.53
C PRO A 8 -6.83 -3.59 -7.68
N LYS A 9 -8.15 -3.51 -7.50
CA LYS A 9 -9.13 -4.03 -8.46
C LYS A 9 -9.70 -2.95 -9.38
N ASN A 10 -9.76 -1.72 -8.88
CA ASN A 10 -10.35 -0.58 -9.58
C ASN A 10 -9.33 0.56 -9.68
N PRO A 11 -9.38 1.37 -10.75
CA PRO A 11 -8.61 2.61 -10.79
C PRO A 11 -9.10 3.58 -9.70
N SER A 12 -8.19 4.44 -9.22
CA SER A 12 -8.57 5.50 -8.28
C SER A 12 -9.49 6.50 -8.97
N THR A 13 -10.43 7.02 -8.20
CA THR A 13 -11.37 8.05 -8.66
C THR A 13 -10.87 9.47 -8.39
N VAL A 14 -9.88 9.63 -7.50
CA VAL A 14 -9.42 10.94 -7.01
C VAL A 14 -7.91 11.16 -7.10
N GLY A 15 -7.10 10.14 -7.41
CA GLY A 15 -5.66 10.29 -7.54
C GLY A 15 -4.87 8.99 -7.70
N THR A 16 -3.95 8.74 -6.77
CA THR A 16 -2.97 7.64 -6.84
C THR A 16 -3.29 6.55 -5.81
N ILE A 17 -3.22 5.28 -6.21
CA ILE A 17 -3.43 4.14 -5.30
C ILE A 17 -2.10 3.74 -4.65
N LEU A 18 -2.12 3.50 -3.35
CA LEU A 18 -1.06 2.85 -2.59
C LEU A 18 -1.63 1.61 -1.89
N LEU A 19 -1.21 0.43 -2.33
CA LEU A 19 -1.49 -0.83 -1.64
C LEU A 19 -0.28 -1.25 -0.82
N THR A 20 -0.47 -1.43 0.48
CA THR A 20 0.51 -2.03 1.39
C THR A 20 0.02 -3.40 1.82
N SER A 21 0.87 -4.42 1.83
CA SER A 21 0.48 -5.79 2.21
C SER A 21 1.54 -6.52 3.00
N TYR A 22 1.13 -7.40 3.91
CA TYR A 22 1.99 -8.31 4.67
C TYR A 22 1.24 -9.61 4.98
N GLY A 23 1.80 -10.75 4.56
CA GLY A 23 1.10 -12.03 4.68
C GLY A 23 -0.26 -11.99 3.96
N SER A 24 -1.34 -12.29 4.67
CA SER A 24 -2.72 -12.20 4.18
C SER A 24 -3.36 -10.81 4.35
N PHE A 25 -2.66 -9.85 4.97
CA PHE A 25 -3.18 -8.53 5.28
C PHE A 25 -2.86 -7.52 4.19
N ALA A 26 -3.78 -6.58 3.94
CA ALA A 26 -3.66 -5.59 2.89
C ALA A 26 -4.40 -4.31 3.26
N HIS A 27 -3.78 -3.17 2.99
CA HIS A 27 -4.39 -1.85 3.16
C HIS A 27 -4.24 -1.06 1.87
N GLU A 28 -5.37 -0.67 1.27
CA GLU A 28 -5.42 0.17 0.08
C GLU A 28 -5.77 1.60 0.48
N ASN A 29 -4.96 2.56 0.04
CA ASN A 29 -5.15 3.98 0.29
C ASN A 29 -5.15 4.74 -1.03
N GLU A 30 -6.14 5.61 -1.23
CA GLU A 30 -6.15 6.57 -2.33
C GLU A 30 -5.59 7.91 -1.84
N ILE A 31 -4.61 8.44 -2.57
CA ILE A 31 -4.00 9.75 -2.32
C ILE A 31 -4.64 10.74 -3.31
N PRO A 32 -5.56 11.61 -2.88
CA PRO A 32 -6.19 12.57 -3.77
C PRO A 32 -5.14 13.51 -4.36
N LYS A 33 -5.21 13.76 -5.67
CA LYS A 33 -4.32 14.71 -6.34
C LYS A 33 -4.38 16.11 -5.71
N SER A 34 -5.57 16.53 -5.29
CA SER A 34 -5.80 17.81 -4.61
C SER A 34 -5.04 17.95 -3.28
N CYS A 35 -4.65 16.83 -2.67
CA CYS A 35 -3.96 16.79 -1.38
C CYS A 35 -2.52 16.26 -1.50
N ALA A 36 -2.00 16.12 -2.72
CA ALA A 36 -0.69 15.51 -2.99
C ALA A 36 0.44 16.20 -2.20
N ALA A 37 0.50 17.54 -2.21
CA ALA A 37 1.55 18.30 -1.53
C ALA A 37 1.55 18.04 -0.01
N ASP A 38 0.37 18.07 0.62
CA ASP A 38 0.23 17.80 2.05
C ASP A 38 0.55 16.35 2.40
N ALA A 39 0.05 15.40 1.62
CA ALA A 39 0.34 13.98 1.81
C ALA A 39 1.85 13.69 1.74
N LEU A 40 2.54 14.27 0.75
CA LEU A 40 3.99 14.14 0.60
C LEU A 40 4.76 14.78 1.76
N ARG A 41 4.33 15.96 2.22
CA ARG A 41 4.96 16.66 3.35
C ARG A 41 4.82 15.86 4.64
N ILE A 42 3.60 15.48 5.00
CA ILE A 42 3.31 14.75 6.24
C ILE A 42 3.99 13.37 6.22
N ALA A 43 3.93 12.66 5.09
CA ALA A 43 4.58 11.36 4.96
C ALA A 43 6.10 11.45 5.11
N LYS A 44 6.72 12.51 4.59
CA LYS A 44 8.15 12.76 4.77
C LYS A 44 8.49 13.07 6.23
N GLU A 45 7.77 14.00 6.87
CA GLU A 45 7.97 14.34 8.29
C GLU A 45 7.89 13.10 9.18
N LEU A 46 6.94 12.20 8.90
CA LEU A 46 6.80 10.94 9.61
C LEU A 46 7.97 9.99 9.31
N ALA A 47 8.38 9.85 8.04
CA ALA A 47 9.49 8.97 7.67
C ALA A 47 10.82 9.41 8.30
N ASP A 48 11.06 10.72 8.37
CA ASP A 48 12.26 11.32 8.98
C ASP A 48 12.33 11.08 10.51
N SER A 49 11.23 10.65 11.15
CA SER A 49 11.20 10.31 12.58
C SER A 49 11.63 8.88 12.92
N PHE A 50 11.82 8.00 11.92
CA PHE A 50 12.30 6.64 12.14
C PHE A 50 13.82 6.57 12.11
N ASP A 51 14.40 5.71 12.95
CA ASP A 51 15.86 5.47 13.05
C ASP A 51 16.47 4.79 11.80
N GLY A 52 15.64 4.44 10.81
CA GLY A 52 16.07 3.88 9.53
C GLY A 52 14.99 3.06 8.84
N GLU A 53 15.31 2.59 7.63
CA GLU A 53 14.39 1.85 6.77
C GLU A 53 13.82 0.60 7.46
N ALA A 54 14.67 -0.20 8.12
CA ALA A 54 14.24 -1.43 8.78
C ALA A 54 13.28 -1.17 9.95
N HIS A 55 13.52 -0.12 10.75
CA HIS A 55 12.62 0.28 11.83
C HIS A 55 11.27 0.76 11.30
N HIS A 56 11.27 1.57 10.24
CA HIS A 56 10.05 2.02 9.57
C HIS A 56 9.25 0.82 9.04
N LEU A 57 9.93 -0.12 8.38
CA LEU A 57 9.30 -1.31 7.83
C LEU A 57 8.73 -2.24 8.92
N GLY A 58 9.47 -2.44 10.02
CA GLY A 58 8.99 -3.18 11.18
C GLY A 58 7.73 -2.55 11.79
N ALA A 59 7.70 -1.23 11.92
CA ALA A 59 6.51 -0.51 12.37
C ALA A 59 5.31 -0.70 11.44
N LEU A 60 5.51 -0.67 10.12
CA LEU A 60 4.45 -0.96 9.15
C LEU A 60 3.92 -2.38 9.24
N MET A 61 4.81 -3.36 9.44
CA MET A 61 4.43 -4.76 9.64
C MET A 61 3.58 -4.94 10.90
N LEU A 62 3.90 -4.23 11.98
CA LEU A 62 3.07 -4.22 13.19
C LEU A 62 1.71 -3.56 12.92
N MET A 63 1.68 -2.36 12.33
CA MET A 63 0.44 -1.63 12.07
C MET A 63 -0.56 -2.43 11.21
N ILE A 64 -0.07 -3.05 10.13
CA ILE A 64 -0.95 -3.82 9.23
C ILE A 64 -1.42 -5.16 9.86
N SER A 65 -0.63 -5.73 10.77
CA SER A 65 -0.99 -6.95 11.50
C SER A 65 -2.01 -6.68 12.59
N ASP A 66 -1.94 -5.52 13.25
CA ASP A 66 -2.83 -5.11 14.33
C ASP A 66 -4.19 -4.60 13.79
N PHE A 67 -4.18 -3.91 12.64
CA PHE A 67 -5.37 -3.34 12.02
C PHE A 67 -5.44 -3.61 10.50
N PRO A 68 -5.77 -4.83 10.06
CA PRO A 68 -5.74 -5.20 8.64
C PRO A 68 -6.82 -4.52 7.80
N ALA A 69 -7.89 -4.05 8.43
CA ALA A 69 -8.92 -3.23 7.81
C ALA A 69 -9.42 -2.26 8.88
N GLU A 70 -8.90 -1.03 8.90
CA GLU A 70 -9.46 0.00 9.76
C GLU A 70 -10.89 0.28 9.25
N PRO A 71 -11.98 -0.09 9.95
CA PRO A 71 -13.30 0.45 9.65
C PRO A 71 -13.23 1.85 10.21
N LEU A 72 -12.66 2.76 9.41
CA LEU A 72 -12.35 4.10 9.85
C LEU A 72 -13.63 4.68 10.45
N LEU A 73 -13.55 4.92 11.77
CA LEU A 73 -14.43 5.65 12.67
C LEU A 73 -15.36 6.60 11.93
N LYS A 74 -16.62 6.75 12.37
CA LYS A 74 -17.64 7.69 11.85
C LYS A 74 -17.17 9.17 11.82
N ALA A 75 -16.18 9.46 11.02
CA ALA A 75 -15.55 10.74 10.81
C ALA A 75 -15.54 11.01 9.31
N SER A 76 -15.84 12.26 8.97
CA SER A 76 -16.00 12.78 7.61
C SER A 76 -14.97 12.25 6.62
N ALA A 77 -15.44 11.86 5.43
CA ALA A 77 -14.62 11.42 4.29
C ALA A 77 -13.57 12.47 3.85
N ALA A 78 -13.70 13.72 4.29
CA ALA A 78 -12.76 14.80 3.99
C ALA A 78 -11.61 14.95 5.02
N LYS A 79 -11.51 14.09 6.05
CA LYS A 79 -10.52 14.23 7.14
C LYS A 79 -9.68 12.98 7.48
N LYS A 80 -9.84 11.87 6.76
CA LYS A 80 -9.15 10.62 7.11
C LYS A 80 -7.84 10.46 6.34
N GLY A 81 -6.78 11.05 6.87
CA GLY A 81 -5.44 10.51 6.63
C GLY A 81 -5.34 9.18 7.36
N SER A 82 -5.35 8.06 6.63
CA SER A 82 -5.03 6.76 7.20
C SER A 82 -3.60 6.83 7.75
N LEU A 83 -3.41 6.62 9.07
CA LEU A 83 -2.06 6.61 9.64
C LEU A 83 -1.20 5.54 8.95
N LEU A 84 -1.78 4.36 8.69
CA LEU A 84 -1.13 3.31 7.91
C LEU A 84 -0.81 3.76 6.48
N GLY A 85 -1.72 4.48 5.83
CA GLY A 85 -1.51 5.05 4.49
C GLY A 85 -0.39 6.09 4.44
N VAL A 86 -0.34 7.01 5.40
CA VAL A 86 0.71 8.03 5.51
C VAL A 86 2.05 7.40 5.89
N THR A 87 2.05 6.43 6.80
CA THR A 87 3.25 5.67 7.18
C THR A 87 3.78 4.87 5.98
N SER A 88 2.89 4.24 5.21
CA SER A 88 3.25 3.50 4.00
C SER A 88 3.83 4.40 2.92
N LEU A 89 3.22 5.59 2.75
CA LEU A 89 3.72 6.59 1.82
C LEU A 89 5.10 7.09 2.26
N GLY A 90 5.30 7.33 3.56
CA GLY A 90 6.60 7.74 4.10
C GLY A 90 7.68 6.71 3.76
N TYR A 91 7.37 5.43 3.93
CA TYR A 91 8.31 4.34 3.61
C TYR A 91 8.66 4.33 2.12
N LEU A 92 7.64 4.42 1.26
CA LEU A 92 7.84 4.49 -0.20
C LEU A 92 8.73 5.67 -0.61
N LEU A 93 8.57 6.83 0.03
CA LEU A 93 9.35 8.03 -0.26
C LEU A 93 10.81 7.92 0.19
N SER A 94 11.06 7.21 1.29
CA SER A 94 12.41 6.99 1.83
C SER A 94 13.12 5.77 1.23
N TYR A 95 12.40 4.93 0.46
CA TYR A 95 12.96 3.71 -0.11
C TYR A 95 13.88 3.96 -1.31
N GLY A 96 15.19 3.91 -1.06
CA GLY A 96 16.23 3.96 -2.09
C GLY A 96 16.06 5.11 -3.09
N SER A 97 16.20 4.83 -4.38
CA SER A 97 16.04 5.81 -5.45
C SER A 97 14.58 6.02 -5.90
N THR A 98 13.62 5.30 -5.29
CA THR A 98 12.22 5.26 -5.73
C THR A 98 11.44 6.53 -5.36
N GLY A 99 11.83 7.22 -4.28
CA GLY A 99 11.10 8.37 -3.74
C GLY A 99 10.87 9.50 -4.74
N GLY A 100 11.89 9.83 -5.56
CA GLY A 100 11.76 10.86 -6.59
C GLY A 100 10.74 10.50 -7.68
N LYS A 101 10.69 9.22 -8.09
CA LYS A 101 9.71 8.72 -9.06
C LYS A 101 8.30 8.70 -8.44
N ALA A 102 8.17 8.19 -7.22
CA ALA A 102 6.90 8.13 -6.49
C ALA A 102 6.28 9.53 -6.31
N LYS A 103 7.09 10.52 -5.91
CA LYS A 103 6.65 11.92 -5.77
C LYS A 103 5.99 12.45 -7.04
N ARG A 104 6.66 12.32 -8.20
CA ARG A 104 6.14 12.81 -9.49
C ARG A 104 4.82 12.13 -9.88
N ILE A 105 4.70 10.83 -9.59
CA ILE A 105 3.48 10.06 -9.88
C ILE A 105 2.32 10.52 -9.00
N ILE A 106 2.57 10.79 -7.71
CA ILE A 106 1.55 11.31 -6.78
C ILE A 106 1.06 12.68 -7.22
N GLU A 107 1.96 13.56 -7.62
CA GLU A 107 1.62 14.89 -8.15
C GLU A 107 0.82 14.81 -9.46
N ALA A 108 1.08 13.80 -10.30
CA ALA A 108 0.29 13.55 -11.50
C ALA A 108 -1.12 13.04 -11.17
N GLY A 109 -1.24 12.18 -10.14
CA GLY A 109 -2.51 11.71 -9.60
C GLY A 109 -3.14 10.55 -10.37
N CYS A 110 -2.35 9.64 -10.94
CA CYS A 110 -2.88 8.52 -11.74
C CYS A 110 -2.11 7.20 -11.58
N GLY A 111 -1.21 7.11 -10.59
CA GLY A 111 -0.36 5.94 -10.41
C GLY A 111 -0.94 4.84 -9.54
N VAL A 112 -0.19 3.74 -9.48
CA VAL A 112 -0.41 2.63 -8.55
C VAL A 112 0.93 2.26 -7.93
N PHE A 113 0.97 2.13 -6.61
CA PHE A 113 2.12 1.62 -5.87
C PHE A 113 1.74 0.36 -5.11
N LEU A 114 2.61 -0.64 -5.15
CA LEU A 114 2.47 -1.86 -4.36
C LEU A 114 3.68 -1.97 -3.43
N VAL A 115 3.44 -1.94 -2.12
CA VAL A 115 4.44 -2.16 -1.06
C VAL A 115 4.15 -3.51 -0.43
N ARG A 116 4.95 -4.52 -0.76
CA ARG A 116 4.75 -5.90 -0.30
C ARG A 116 5.80 -6.28 0.72
N MET A 117 5.40 -6.38 1.97
CA MET A 117 6.25 -6.72 3.09
C MET A 117 6.29 -8.24 3.29
N SER A 118 7.42 -8.75 3.73
CA SER A 118 7.72 -10.15 3.97
C SER A 118 8.84 -10.29 5.01
N GLY A 119 9.14 -11.51 5.43
CA GLY A 119 10.05 -11.76 6.54
C GLY A 119 9.33 -11.64 7.89
N ASP A 120 10.10 -11.38 8.94
CA ASP A 120 9.62 -11.16 10.30
C ASP A 120 10.11 -9.79 10.82
N ILE A 121 9.76 -9.44 12.06
CA ILE A 121 10.06 -8.12 12.63
C ILE A 121 11.56 -7.87 12.84
N GLU A 122 12.35 -8.93 13.03
CA GLU A 122 13.80 -8.84 13.22
C GLU A 122 14.53 -8.71 11.88
N ASN A 123 13.93 -9.22 10.80
CA ASN A 123 14.46 -9.15 9.45
C ASN A 123 13.38 -8.77 8.42
N PRO A 124 12.85 -7.53 8.51
CA PRO A 124 11.75 -7.10 7.68
C PRO A 124 12.24 -6.83 6.24
N LYS A 125 11.46 -7.25 5.24
CA LYS A 125 11.79 -7.06 3.81
C LYS A 125 10.63 -6.51 3.04
N ALA A 126 10.89 -5.61 2.10
CA ALA A 126 9.87 -5.07 1.20
C ALA A 126 10.23 -5.30 -0.26
N LYS A 127 9.20 -5.59 -1.07
CA LYS A 127 9.23 -5.48 -2.52
C LYS A 127 8.32 -4.32 -2.91
N ILE A 128 8.86 -3.36 -3.66
CA ILE A 128 8.12 -2.18 -4.12
C ILE A 128 7.96 -2.23 -5.64
N GLU A 129 6.72 -2.05 -6.11
CA GLU A 129 6.37 -1.94 -7.52
C GLU A 129 5.66 -0.60 -7.76
N VAL A 130 6.10 0.12 -8.79
CA VAL A 130 5.69 1.52 -9.03
C VAL A 130 5.25 1.69 -10.48
N PHE A 131 3.97 1.98 -10.66
CA PHE A 131 3.32 2.17 -11.94
C PHE A 131 2.86 3.61 -12.09
N SER A 132 3.15 4.23 -13.23
CA SER A 132 2.85 5.64 -13.49
C SER A 132 1.42 5.85 -13.98
N SER A 133 0.71 4.76 -14.31
CA SER A 133 -0.68 4.77 -14.76
C SER A 133 -1.37 3.46 -14.43
N TRP A 134 -2.71 3.49 -14.38
CA TRP A 134 -3.52 2.29 -14.30
C TRP A 134 -3.25 1.30 -15.45
N SER A 135 -3.08 1.80 -16.68
CA SER A 135 -2.79 0.94 -17.83
C SER A 135 -1.46 0.20 -17.73
N GLU A 136 -0.42 0.83 -17.15
CA GLU A 136 0.86 0.18 -16.88
C GLU A 136 0.71 -0.95 -15.86
N TYR A 137 -0.05 -0.68 -14.79
CA TYR A 137 -0.41 -1.68 -13.78
C TYR A 137 -1.23 -2.84 -14.36
N GLN A 138 -2.20 -2.57 -15.24
CA GLN A 138 -2.99 -3.62 -15.89
C GLN A 138 -2.14 -4.55 -16.76
N LYS A 139 -1.17 -4.00 -17.51
CA LYS A 139 -0.23 -4.81 -18.31
C LYS A 139 0.62 -5.73 -17.42
N PHE A 140 1.00 -5.26 -16.24
CA PHE A 140 1.69 -6.07 -15.24
C PHE A 140 0.80 -7.18 -14.67
N LEU A 141 -0.47 -6.88 -14.37
CA LEU A 141 -1.43 -7.86 -13.85
C LEU A 141 -1.82 -8.96 -14.85
N GLU A 142 -1.95 -8.61 -16.12
CA GLU A 142 -2.51 -9.49 -17.16
C GLU A 142 -1.90 -10.91 -17.19
N PRO A 143 -0.57 -11.10 -17.21
CA PRO A 143 0.01 -12.44 -17.16
C PRO A 143 -0.27 -13.16 -15.82
N ILE A 144 -0.32 -12.44 -14.69
CA ILE A 144 -0.61 -13.01 -13.37
C ILE A 144 -2.05 -13.53 -13.32
N LEU A 145 -3.00 -12.75 -13.84
CA LEU A 145 -4.41 -13.13 -13.97
C LEU A 145 -4.61 -14.36 -14.85
N LYS A 146 -3.88 -14.46 -15.97
CA LYS A 146 -3.95 -15.60 -16.90
C LYS A 146 -3.45 -16.91 -16.31
N ILE A 147 -2.50 -16.86 -15.37
CA ILE A 147 -1.98 -18.06 -14.69
C ILE A 147 -3.01 -18.64 -13.71
N GLY A 148 -4.02 -17.85 -13.32
CA GLY A 148 -5.18 -18.37 -12.59
C GLY A 148 -4.90 -18.78 -11.13
N ASP A 149 -3.78 -18.36 -10.54
CA ASP A 149 -3.42 -18.69 -9.14
C ASP A 149 -4.21 -17.81 -8.14
N PHE A 150 -5.53 -17.75 -8.32
CA PHE A 150 -6.50 -17.11 -7.43
C PHE A 150 -7.39 -18.20 -6.84
N TYR A 151 -6.79 -19.09 -6.04
CA TYR A 151 -7.59 -20.10 -5.35
C TYR A 151 -8.47 -19.42 -4.28
N PRO A 152 -9.80 -19.60 -4.33
CA PRO A 152 -10.66 -19.20 -3.23
C PRO A 152 -10.32 -20.09 -2.03
N VAL A 153 -9.98 -19.45 -0.90
CA VAL A 153 -10.03 -20.14 0.39
C VAL A 153 -11.45 -20.70 0.51
N LYS A 154 -11.55 -22.02 0.68
CA LYS A 154 -12.81 -22.69 1.05
C LYS A 154 -13.42 -21.87 2.18
N THR A 155 -14.51 -21.16 1.90
CA THR A 155 -15.44 -20.76 2.95
C THR A 155 -15.88 -22.08 3.58
N SER A 156 -15.39 -22.34 4.79
CA SER A 156 -15.96 -23.33 5.67
C SER A 156 -17.44 -22.99 5.79
N SER A 157 -18.26 -23.69 5.04
CA SER A 157 -19.68 -23.82 5.30
C SER A 157 -19.79 -24.47 6.68
N PHE A 158 -19.95 -23.65 7.70
CA PHE A 158 -20.73 -24.08 8.85
C PHE A 158 -22.16 -24.24 8.33
N SER A 159 -22.47 -25.46 7.93
CA SER A 159 -23.84 -25.93 7.77
C SER A 159 -24.28 -26.49 9.11
N GLU A 160 -25.40 -25.93 9.57
CA GLU A 160 -26.30 -26.32 10.68
C GLU A 160 -25.81 -26.18 12.12
#